data_AF-A0A5K0VVB4-F1
#
_entry.id   AF-A0A5K0VVB4-F1
#
_cell.length_a   1.000
_cell.length_b   1.000
_cell.length_c   1.000
_cell.angle_alpha   90.00
_cell.angle_beta   90.00
_cell.angle_gamma   90.00
#
_symmetry.space_group_name_H-M   'P 1'
#
loop_
_entity.id
_entity.type
_entity.pdbx_description
1 polymer ?
#
loop_
_entity_poly.entity_id
_entity_poly.type
_entity_poly.pdbx_seq_one_letter_code
_entity_poly.pdbx_strand_id
1 'polypeptide(L)'
;MYHTLRSFPSYRRNCYTLTPVTQGKKYLIRASFMYGNYDGQNLLPTFDLYLGAEQWDTVKLDNASHILWTEIIAAAQSSNISVCLVKTAGVNPFISGLELRPADDIYNNTQWPSWLKTYMRINAGSNGPSRF
;
A
#
# COMPACT_ATOMS: atom_id res chain seq x y z
N MET A 1 9.10 11.72 4.11
CA MET A 1 8.27 10.51 4.26
C MET A 1 9.08 9.53 5.12
N TYR A 2 8.49 8.74 6.03
CA TYR A 2 9.17 7.81 6.99
C TYR A 2 9.66 8.35 8.35
N HIS A 3 9.51 9.64 8.67
CA HIS A 3 9.79 10.12 10.04
C HIS A 3 8.62 9.88 11.02
N THR A 4 7.45 9.58 10.49
CA THR A 4 6.21 9.36 11.24
C THR A 4 5.46 8.17 10.68
N LEU A 5 4.66 7.51 11.52
CA LEU A 5 3.74 6.45 11.13
C LEU A 5 2.46 6.50 11.98
N ARG A 6 1.42 5.81 11.51
CA ARG A 6 0.22 5.51 12.30
C ARG A 6 0.14 4.02 12.57
N SER A 7 0.01 3.63 13.84
CA SER A 7 -0.20 2.24 14.26
C SER A 7 -1.66 1.94 14.57
N PHE A 8 -2.04 0.67 14.50
CA PHE A 8 -3.40 0.18 14.70
C PHE A 8 -3.47 -0.95 15.73
N PRO A 9 -3.39 -0.63 17.04
CA PRO A 9 -3.30 -1.63 18.10
C PRO A 9 -4.64 -2.24 18.53
N SER A 10 -5.77 -1.63 18.18
CA SER A 10 -7.07 -2.03 18.71
C SER A 10 -7.73 -3.13 17.88
N TYR A 11 -8.13 -2.80 16.65
CA TYR A 11 -8.96 -3.68 15.83
C TYR A 11 -8.16 -4.60 14.94
N ARG A 12 -8.74 -5.76 14.59
CA ARG A 12 -8.15 -6.72 13.65
C ARG A 12 -8.02 -6.15 12.23
N ARG A 13 -8.93 -5.26 11.83
CA ARG A 13 -8.97 -4.66 10.50
C ARG A 13 -9.22 -3.18 10.63
N ASN A 14 -8.36 -2.36 10.03
CA ASN A 14 -8.43 -0.91 10.08
C ASN A 14 -8.32 -0.40 8.65
N CYS A 15 -9.30 0.41 8.21
CA CYS A 15 -9.42 0.81 6.82
C CYS A 15 -9.37 2.32 6.66
N TYR A 16 -8.63 2.78 5.66
CA TYR A 16 -8.73 4.13 5.13
C TYR A 16 -9.75 4.16 4.01
N THR A 17 -10.62 5.15 4.03
CA THR A 17 -11.51 5.47 2.93
C THR A 17 -10.86 6.56 2.07
N LEU A 18 -10.41 6.18 0.88
CA LEU A 18 -9.81 7.08 -0.10
C LEU A 18 -10.92 7.71 -0.96
N THR A 19 -11.02 9.03 -0.89
CA THR A 19 -12.04 9.85 -1.53
C THR A 19 -11.47 11.27 -1.75
N PRO A 20 -11.86 11.98 -2.83
CA PRO A 20 -12.79 11.57 -3.87
C PRO A 20 -12.16 10.65 -4.93
N VAL A 21 -12.95 9.71 -5.46
CA VAL A 21 -12.62 8.93 -6.66
C VAL A 21 -13.84 8.83 -7.56
N THR A 22 -13.61 8.71 -8.86
CA THR A 22 -14.63 8.55 -9.88
C THR A 22 -14.77 7.08 -10.22
N GLN A 23 -15.97 6.53 -10.03
CA GLN A 23 -16.28 5.16 -10.41
C GLN A 23 -15.89 4.90 -11.87
N GLY A 24 -15.30 3.74 -12.15
CA GLY A 24 -14.80 3.40 -13.48
C GLY A 24 -13.38 3.90 -13.79
N LYS A 25 -12.90 4.95 -13.12
CA LYS A 25 -11.52 5.45 -13.32
C LYS A 25 -10.51 4.62 -12.54
N LYS A 26 -9.31 4.47 -13.13
CA LYS A 26 -8.18 3.76 -12.52
C LYS A 26 -7.33 4.71 -11.69
N TYR A 27 -6.87 4.20 -10.56
CA TYR A 27 -6.04 4.91 -9.62
C TYR A 27 -4.82 4.05 -9.28
N LEU A 28 -3.66 4.69 -9.19
CA LEU A 28 -2.51 4.09 -8.54
C LEU A 28 -2.56 4.45 -7.06
N ILE A 29 -2.45 3.41 -6.24
CA ILE A 29 -2.42 3.51 -4.79
C ILE A 29 -1.07 2.98 -4.34
N ARG A 30 -0.35 3.75 -3.54
CA ARG A 30 0.94 3.37 -2.97
C ARG A 30 0.84 3.38 -1.45
N ALA A 31 1.18 2.25 -0.83
CA ALA A 31 1.29 2.13 0.61
C ALA A 31 2.77 1.95 0.97
N SER A 32 3.26 2.75 1.91
CA SER A 32 4.68 2.79 2.27
C SER A 32 4.88 2.57 3.77
N PHE A 33 5.94 1.84 4.10
CA PHE A 33 6.20 1.29 5.44
C PHE A 33 7.69 1.42 5.77
N MET A 34 7.99 1.93 6.95
CA MET A 34 9.28 1.82 7.63
C MET A 34 9.01 1.74 9.13
N TYR A 35 9.45 0.65 9.77
CA TYR A 35 9.09 0.32 11.16
C TYR A 35 9.79 1.23 12.17
N GLY A 36 11.09 1.46 12.00
CA GLY A 36 11.88 2.37 12.84
C GLY A 36 11.94 1.99 14.31
N ASN A 37 11.51 0.77 14.68
CA ASN A 37 11.32 0.34 16.06
C ASN A 37 10.47 1.30 16.90
N TYR A 38 9.39 1.83 16.32
CA TYR A 38 8.60 2.91 16.93
C TYR A 38 7.98 2.58 18.29
N ASP A 39 7.80 1.29 18.61
CA ASP A 39 7.20 0.82 19.87
C ASP A 39 8.23 0.22 20.84
N GLY A 40 9.51 0.22 20.49
CA GLY A 40 10.59 -0.29 21.32
C GLY A 40 10.66 -1.83 21.44
N GLN A 41 9.80 -2.59 20.75
CA GLN A 41 9.71 -4.05 20.93
C GLN A 41 10.79 -4.83 20.17
N ASN A 42 11.48 -4.21 19.22
CA ASN A 42 12.43 -4.84 18.30
C ASN A 42 11.87 -6.07 17.56
N LEU A 43 10.54 -6.15 17.42
CA LEU A 43 9.85 -7.23 16.73
C LEU A 43 9.36 -6.74 15.38
N LEU A 44 9.86 -7.34 14.30
CA LEU A 44 9.46 -6.95 12.95
C LEU A 44 8.02 -7.35 12.69
N PRO A 45 7.13 -6.38 12.43
CA PRO A 45 5.72 -6.67 12.21
C PRO A 45 5.48 -7.31 10.85
N THR A 46 4.60 -8.31 10.84
CA THR A 46 4.01 -8.86 9.61
C THR A 46 2.51 -8.62 9.69
N PHE A 47 1.88 -8.20 8.59
CA PHE A 47 0.43 -8.02 8.51
C PHE A 47 -0.01 -7.93 7.05
N ASP A 48 -1.30 -8.08 6.80
CA ASP A 48 -1.84 -8.09 5.43
C ASP A 48 -2.44 -6.74 5.05
N LEU A 49 -2.31 -6.41 3.76
CA LEU A 49 -2.87 -5.23 3.12
C LEU A 49 -3.96 -5.66 2.14
N TYR A 50 -5.11 -5.01 2.21
CA TYR A 50 -6.28 -5.30 1.38
C TYR A 50 -6.75 -4.06 0.64
N LEU A 51 -7.22 -4.27 -0.60
CA LEU A 51 -7.97 -3.29 -1.38
C LEU A 51 -9.43 -3.74 -1.45
N GLY A 52 -10.31 -3.09 -0.70
CA GLY A 52 -11.67 -3.59 -0.52
C GLY A 52 -11.66 -4.99 0.13
N ALA A 53 -12.27 -5.98 -0.49
CA ALA A 53 -12.27 -7.36 -0.02
C ALA A 53 -11.04 -8.17 -0.47
N GLU A 54 -10.31 -7.69 -1.48
CA GLU A 54 -9.21 -8.43 -2.12
C GLU A 54 -7.88 -8.21 -1.40
N GLN A 55 -7.12 -9.29 -1.20
CA GLN A 55 -5.77 -9.19 -0.65
C GLN A 55 -4.84 -8.56 -1.68
N TRP A 56 -4.18 -7.47 -1.30
CA TRP A 56 -3.21 -6.77 -2.12
C TRP A 56 -1.79 -7.29 -1.84
N ASP A 57 -1.39 -7.32 -0.56
CA ASP A 57 -0.03 -7.70 -0.20
C ASP A 57 0.08 -8.24 1.23
N THR A 58 1.21 -8.87 1.54
CA THR A 58 1.64 -9.12 2.92
C THR A 58 2.85 -8.24 3.20
N VAL A 59 2.70 -7.33 4.15
CA VAL A 59 3.77 -6.44 4.60
C VAL A 59 4.70 -7.25 5.49
N LYS A 60 5.95 -7.41 5.04
CA LYS A 60 7.02 -8.07 5.77
C LYS A 60 8.31 -7.28 5.57
N LEU A 61 8.94 -6.87 6.67
CA LEU A 61 10.18 -6.10 6.65
C LEU A 61 11.37 -6.98 7.03
N ASP A 62 12.53 -6.72 6.43
CA ASP A 62 13.77 -7.45 6.72
C ASP A 62 14.49 -6.91 7.96
N ASN A 63 14.31 -5.63 8.27
CA ASN A 63 14.86 -4.96 9.45
C ASN A 63 14.10 -3.66 9.76
N ALA A 64 14.45 -2.99 10.87
CA ALA A 64 13.74 -1.79 11.33
C ALA A 64 13.88 -0.58 10.38
N SER A 65 14.99 -0.48 9.66
CA SER A 65 15.26 0.60 8.70
C SER A 65 14.84 0.24 7.27
N HIS A 66 14.29 -0.96 7.04
CA HIS A 66 13.83 -1.38 5.73
C HIS A 66 12.65 -0.49 5.30
N ILE A 67 12.83 0.18 4.17
CA ILE A 67 11.78 0.94 3.51
C ILE A 67 11.12 0.02 2.50
N LEU A 68 9.86 -0.33 2.75
CA LEU A 68 9.03 -1.11 1.84
C LEU A 68 7.91 -0.21 1.32
N TRP A 69 7.66 -0.27 0.01
CA TRP A 69 6.42 0.24 -0.57
C TRP A 69 5.86 -0.78 -1.55
N THR A 70 4.54 -0.78 -1.68
CA THR A 70 3.82 -1.59 -2.68
C THR A 70 2.86 -0.69 -3.43
N GLU A 71 2.64 -0.99 -4.71
CA GLU A 71 1.76 -0.22 -5.59
C GLU A 71 0.73 -1.14 -6.25
N ILE A 72 -0.52 -0.69 -6.26
CA ILE A 72 -1.60 -1.32 -7.01
C ILE A 72 -2.28 -0.29 -7.89
N ILE A 73 -2.57 -0.67 -9.13
CA ILE A 73 -3.47 0.05 -10.02
C ILE A 73 -4.79 -0.69 -10.02
N ALA A 74 -5.85 -0.02 -9.61
CA ALA A 74 -7.17 -0.58 -9.57
C ALA A 74 -8.19 0.45 -9.99
N ALA A 75 -9.27 -0.04 -10.58
CA ALA A 75 -10.37 0.82 -10.95
C ALA A 75 -11.35 0.99 -9.78
N ALA A 76 -11.81 2.22 -9.56
CA ALA A 76 -12.76 2.50 -8.51
C ALA A 76 -14.10 1.81 -8.82
N GLN A 77 -14.52 0.90 -7.94
CA GLN A 77 -15.80 0.19 -8.06
C GLN A 77 -16.99 1.05 -7.58
N SER A 78 -16.72 2.09 -6.80
CA SER A 78 -17.70 3.01 -6.23
C SER A 78 -17.12 4.44 -6.15
N SER A 79 -17.76 5.34 -5.40
CA SER A 79 -17.28 6.70 -5.11
C SER A 79 -16.14 6.75 -4.08
N ASN A 80 -15.70 5.61 -3.56
CA ASN A 80 -14.53 5.50 -2.69
C ASN A 80 -13.74 4.21 -2.99
N ILE A 81 -12.49 4.20 -2.51
CA ILE A 81 -11.65 3.01 -2.44
C ILE A 81 -11.26 2.78 -0.99
N SER A 82 -11.38 1.55 -0.50
CA SER A 82 -10.98 1.17 0.86
C SER A 82 -9.63 0.49 0.86
N VAL A 83 -8.66 0.99 1.62
CA VAL A 83 -7.37 0.32 1.86
C VAL A 83 -7.32 -0.12 3.31
N CYS A 84 -7.23 -1.42 3.55
CA CYS A 84 -7.31 -2.00 4.89
C CYS A 84 -6.02 -2.68 5.30
N LEU A 85 -5.58 -2.38 6.52
CA LEU A 85 -4.51 -3.09 7.20
C LEU A 85 -5.12 -4.12 8.15
N VAL A 86 -4.72 -5.38 8.01
CA VAL A 86 -5.29 -6.52 8.73
C VAL A 86 -4.23 -7.21 9.57
N LYS A 87 -4.48 -7.31 10.88
CA LYS A 87 -3.62 -8.00 11.83
C LYS A 87 -3.43 -9.47 11.46
N THR A 88 -2.18 -9.91 11.43
CA THR A 88 -1.82 -11.32 11.64
C THR A 88 -1.42 -11.50 13.11
N ALA A 89 -1.23 -12.76 13.55
CA ALA A 89 -1.17 -13.10 14.96
C ALA A 89 -0.14 -12.26 15.76
N GLY A 90 -0.62 -11.54 16.77
CA GLY A 90 0.21 -10.92 17.80
C GLY A 90 0.87 -9.59 17.45
N VAL A 91 0.57 -8.96 16.30
CA VAL A 91 1.25 -7.72 15.89
C VAL A 91 0.30 -6.59 15.50
N ASN A 92 0.77 -5.34 15.65
CA ASN A 92 0.05 -4.11 15.34
C ASN A 92 0.44 -3.59 13.96
N PRO A 93 -0.49 -3.58 12.98
CA PRO A 93 -0.27 -2.99 11.68
C PRO A 93 0.04 -1.52 11.80
N PHE A 94 0.83 -1.02 10.87
CA PHE A 94 1.16 0.38 10.81
C PHE A 94 1.31 0.83 9.36
N ILE A 95 1.31 2.14 9.12
CA ILE A 95 1.58 2.71 7.80
C ILE A 95 2.35 4.01 7.94
N SER A 96 3.38 4.22 7.13
CA SER A 96 4.19 5.44 7.11
C SER A 96 3.66 6.46 6.09
N GLY A 97 3.01 5.99 5.03
CA GLY A 97 2.32 6.85 4.07
C GLY A 97 1.36 6.07 3.17
N LEU A 98 0.31 6.75 2.73
CA LEU A 98 -0.68 6.24 1.79
C LEU A 98 -0.94 7.31 0.74
N GLU A 99 -0.65 7.00 -0.51
CA GLU A 99 -0.80 7.90 -1.64
C GLU A 99 -1.89 7.38 -2.59
N LEU A 100 -2.67 8.31 -3.13
CA LEU A 100 -3.69 8.06 -4.15
C LEU A 100 -3.44 9.02 -5.31
N ARG A 101 -3.28 8.49 -6.52
CA ARG A 101 -3.21 9.30 -7.75
C ARG A 101 -4.05 8.69 -8.87
N PRO A 102 -4.64 9.50 -9.76
CA PRO A 102 -5.16 8.99 -11.03
C PRO A 102 -4.09 8.18 -11.75
N ALA A 103 -4.47 7.06 -12.35
CA ALA A 103 -3.56 6.27 -13.17
C ALA A 103 -3.58 6.77 -14.62
N ASP A 104 -2.44 6.66 -15.30
CA ASP A 104 -2.33 7.00 -16.71
C ASP A 104 -3.13 6.03 -17.59
N ASP A 105 -3.62 6.54 -18.72
CA ASP A 105 -4.48 5.80 -19.64
C ASP A 105 -3.82 4.55 -20.26
N ILE A 106 -2.49 4.42 -20.15
CA ILE A 106 -1.75 3.24 -20.60
C ILE A 106 -2.19 1.95 -19.88
N TYR A 107 -2.81 2.06 -18.71
CA TYR A 107 -3.33 0.94 -17.95
C TYR A 107 -4.80 0.61 -18.24
N ASN A 108 -5.44 1.27 -19.22
CA ASN A 108 -6.86 1.07 -19.53
C ASN A 108 -7.19 -0.27 -20.22
N ASN A 109 -6.22 -0.95 -20.83
CA ASN A 109 -6.45 -2.19 -21.60
C ASN A 109 -6.67 -3.47 -20.76
N THR A 110 -6.67 -3.37 -19.43
CA THR A 110 -6.95 -4.55 -18.59
C THR A 110 -8.46 -4.79 -18.47
N GLN A 111 -8.89 -6.02 -18.79
CA GLN A 111 -10.30 -6.45 -18.71
C GLN A 111 -10.88 -6.19 -17.31
N TRP A 112 -12.15 -5.81 -17.24
CA TRP A 112 -12.80 -5.48 -15.97
C TRP A 112 -13.45 -6.71 -15.31
N PRO A 113 -13.37 -6.90 -13.97
CA PRO A 113 -12.51 -6.19 -13.02
C PRO A 113 -11.07 -6.76 -13.05
N SER A 114 -10.08 -5.88 -13.11
CA SER A 114 -8.67 -6.27 -12.94
C SER A 114 -7.93 -5.23 -12.12
N TRP A 115 -7.02 -5.72 -11.29
CA TRP A 115 -6.02 -4.93 -10.60
C TRP A 115 -4.63 -5.34 -11.11
N LEU A 116 -3.72 -4.38 -11.14
CA LEU A 116 -2.31 -4.61 -11.46
C LEU A 116 -1.48 -4.28 -10.23
N LYS A 117 -0.83 -5.28 -9.65
CA LYS A 117 0.23 -5.04 -8.67
C LYS A 117 1.52 -4.75 -9.40
N THR A 118 2.20 -3.67 -9.05
CA THR A 118 3.51 -3.38 -9.65
C THR A 118 4.50 -4.43 -9.18
N TYR A 119 5.04 -5.21 -10.12
CA TYR A 119 6.11 -6.16 -9.83
C TYR A 119 7.46 -5.45 -9.76
N MET A 120 7.79 -4.65 -10.77
CA MET A 120 9.05 -3.92 -10.86
C MET A 120 8.94 -2.74 -11.81
N ARG A 121 9.70 -1.66 -11.55
CA ARG A 121 9.93 -0.55 -12.48
C ARG A 121 11.43 -0.32 -12.63
N ILE A 122 11.96 -0.56 -13.83
CA ILE A 122 13.39 -0.43 -14.12
C ILE A 122 13.61 0.78 -15.02
N ASN A 123 14.56 1.63 -14.65
CA ASN A 123 15.16 2.60 -15.56
C ASN A 123 16.49 2.02 -16.07
N ALA A 124 16.46 1.33 -17.22
CA ALA A 124 17.61 0.59 -17.72
C ALA A 124 18.73 1.53 -18.17
N GLY A 125 19.96 1.25 -17.73
CA GLY A 125 21.15 2.05 -18.08
C GLY A 125 21.33 3.33 -17.24
N SER A 126 20.50 3.55 -16.22
CA SER A 126 20.66 4.65 -15.27
C SER A 126 21.50 4.25 -14.05
N ASN A 127 22.30 5.19 -13.53
CA ASN A 127 23.07 5.02 -12.31
C ASN A 127 22.33 5.50 -11.04
N GLY A 128 21.08 5.94 -11.16
CA GLY A 128 20.29 6.49 -10.06
C GLY A 128 18.99 5.72 -9.80
N PRO A 129 18.40 5.85 -8.61
CA PRO A 129 17.09 5.27 -8.33
C PRO A 129 16.02 5.92 -9.21
N SER A 130 15.08 5.11 -9.69
CA SER A 130 13.89 5.55 -10.42
C SER A 130 13.02 6.41 -9.50
N ARG A 131 13.06 7.75 -9.68
CA ARG A 131 12.14 8.67 -9.00
C ARG A 131 10.87 8.82 -9.83
N PHE A 132 9.76 8.23 -9.37
CA PHE A 132 8.42 8.43 -9.93
C PHE A 132 7.36 8.51 -8.82
#